data_AF-A0A3D0TLT1-F1
#
_entry.id   AF-A0A3D0TLT1-F1
#
_cell.length_a   1.000
_cell.length_b   1.000
_cell.length_c   1.000
_cell.angle_alpha   90.00
_cell.angle_beta   90.00
_cell.angle_gamma   90.00
#
_symmetry.space_group_name_H-M   'P 1'
#
loop_
_entity.id
_entity.type
_entity.pdbx_description
1 polymer ?
#
loop_
_entity_poly.entity_id
_entity_poly.type
_entity_poly.pdbx_seq_one_letter_code
_entity_poly.pdbx_strand_id
1 'polypeptide(L)' 'MLLNKLPDHIDLEGLAGHRSSLFGAINKTPRSQKNFEGLLVQKLRT' A
#
# COMPACT_ATOMS: atom_id res chain seq x y z
N MET A 1 -9.07 -7.00 -2.59
CA MET A 1 -8.92 -6.79 -4.05
C MET A 1 -8.58 -8.11 -4.74
N LEU A 2 -8.80 -8.21 -6.05
CA LEU A 2 -8.36 -9.36 -6.88
C LEU A 2 -6.85 -9.62 -6.76
N LEU A 3 -6.05 -8.55 -6.66
CA LEU A 3 -4.61 -8.60 -6.46
C LEU A 3 -4.23 -9.51 -5.27
N ASN A 4 -4.98 -9.42 -4.16
CA ASN A 4 -4.74 -10.21 -2.94
C ASN A 4 -4.95 -11.72 -3.07
N LYS A 5 -5.44 -12.19 -4.23
CA LYS A 5 -5.64 -13.61 -4.53
C LYS A 5 -4.51 -14.20 -5.38
N LEU A 6 -3.58 -13.39 -5.87
CA LEU A 6 -2.44 -13.85 -6.65
C LEU A 6 -1.32 -14.35 -5.71
N PRO A 7 -0.57 -15.39 -6.06
CA PRO A 7 0.48 -15.93 -5.19
C PRO A 7 1.63 -14.93 -4.97
N ASP A 8 2.06 -14.24 -6.03
CA ASP A 8 3.22 -13.32 -5.99
C ASP A 8 2.81 -11.89 -6.31
N HIS A 9 2.11 -11.25 -5.38
CA HIS A 9 1.68 -9.87 -5.53
C HIS A 9 2.08 -9.00 -4.35
N ILE A 10 2.20 -7.70 -4.63
CA ILE A 10 2.34 -6.66 -3.62
C ILE A 10 1.34 -5.55 -3.95
N ASP A 11 0.45 -5.24 -3.00
CA ASP A 11 -0.49 -4.12 -3.10
C ASP A 11 0.20 -2.80 -2.73
N LEU A 12 0.80 -2.14 -3.72
CA LEU A 12 1.49 -0.86 -3.54
C LEU A 12 0.54 0.29 -3.14
N GLU A 13 -0.71 0.27 -3.61
CA GLU A 13 -1.69 1.33 -3.29
C GLU A 13 -2.13 1.22 -1.83
N GLY A 14 -2.37 -0.01 -1.35
CA GLY A 14 -2.58 -0.30 0.06
C GLY A 14 -1.37 0.05 0.94
N LEU A 15 -0.16 -0.24 0.47
CA LEU A 15 1.11 0.12 1.12
C LEU A 15 1.36 1.63 1.15
N ALA A 16 0.90 2.39 0.17
CA ALA A 16 0.94 3.85 0.18
C ALA A 16 -0.12 4.46 1.11
N GLY A 17 -1.11 3.67 1.55
CA GLY A 17 -2.25 4.22 2.28
C GLY A 17 -3.17 5.03 1.37
N HIS A 18 -3.24 4.70 0.09
CA HIS A 18 -4.10 5.35 -0.90
C HIS A 18 -5.25 4.43 -1.32
N ARG A 19 -6.23 4.99 -2.02
CA ARG A 19 -7.25 4.28 -2.81
C ARG A 19 -7.59 5.19 -3.98
N SER A 20 -7.70 4.65 -5.19
CA SER A 20 -8.15 5.36 -6.38
C SER A 20 -9.62 5.76 -6.25
N SER A 21 -9.86 6.87 -5.55
CA SER A 21 -11.17 7.48 -5.32
C SER A 21 -10.96 8.92 -4.88
N LEU A 22 -11.89 9.81 -5.26
CA LEU A 22 -11.95 11.19 -4.75
C LEU A 22 -12.00 11.24 -3.20
N PHE A 23 -12.54 10.20 -2.58
CA PHE A 23 -12.64 10.05 -1.13
C PHE A 23 -11.70 8.97 -0.58
N GLY A 24 -10.71 8.54 -1.37
CA GLY A 24 -9.87 7.38 -1.08
C GLY A 24 -8.98 7.51 0.15
N ALA A 25 -8.77 8.75 0.62
CA ALA A 25 -7.99 9.09 1.80
C ALA A 25 -8.84 9.27 3.08
N ILE A 26 -10.18 9.22 3.00
CA ILE A 26 -11.03 9.31 4.21
C ILE A 26 -10.69 8.13 5.14
N ASN A 27 -10.49 8.43 6.43
CA ASN A 27 -10.06 7.49 7.47
C ASN A 27 -8.72 6.78 7.17
N LYS A 28 -7.85 7.38 6.36
CA LYS A 28 -6.48 6.91 6.16
C LYS A 28 -5.47 7.86 6.75
N THR A 29 -4.46 7.29 7.40
CA THR A 29 -3.28 8.04 7.83
C THR A 29 -2.37 8.27 6.63
N PRO A 30 -2.03 9.52 6.28
CA PRO A 30 -1.08 9.81 5.21
C PRO A 30 0.27 9.16 5.49
N ARG A 31 0.88 8.56 4.46
CA ARG A 31 2.26 8.05 4.54
C ARG A 31 3.17 8.97 3.74
N SER A 32 4.29 9.36 4.34
CA SER A 32 5.37 9.99 3.59
C SER A 32 6.08 8.97 2.71
N GLN A 33 6.81 9.46 1.71
CA GLN A 33 7.65 8.61 0.84
C GLN A 33 8.58 7.70 1.64
N LYS A 34 9.27 8.23 2.66
CA LYS A 34 10.17 7.47 3.54
C LYS A 34 9.43 6.34 4.29
N ASN A 35 8.20 6.59 4.71
CA ASN A 35 7.39 5.57 5.39
C ASN A 35 6.98 4.46 4.42
N PHE A 36 6.54 4.82 3.21
CA PHE A 36 6.22 3.88 2.15
C PHE A 36 7.42 3.00 1.77
N GLU A 37 8.58 3.60 1.52
CA GLU A 37 9.81 2.87 1.16
C GLU A 37 10.24 1.90 2.26
N GLY A 38 10.17 2.32 3.54
CA GLY A 38 10.47 1.44 4.67
C GLY A 38 9.55 0.22 4.74
N LEU A 39 8.24 0.42 4.56
CA LEU A 39 7.25 -0.66 4.53
C LEU A 39 7.43 -1.59 3.32
N LEU A 40 7.79 -1.03 2.16
CA LEU A 40 8.05 -1.81 0.95
C LEU A 40 9.26 -2.74 1.14
N VAL A 41 10.37 -2.21 1.66
CA VAL A 41 11.56 -3.03 1.95
C VAL A 41 11.24 -4.12 2.96
N GLN A 42 10.44 -3.83 3.99
CA GLN A 42 10.00 -4.83 4.96
C GLN A 42 9.20 -5.95 4.27
N LYS A 43 8.30 -5.60 3.36
CA LYS A 43 7.44 -6.55 2.63
C LYS A 43 8.22 -7.44 1.66
N LEU A 44 9.28 -6.92 1.04
CA LEU A 44 10.13 -7.66 0.10
C LEU A 44 11.11 -8.64 0.76
N ARG A 45 11.34 -8.50 2.07
CA ARG A 45 12.29 -9.35 2.83
C ARG A 45 11.64 -10.57 3.48
N THR A 46 10.30 -10.64 3.47
CA THR A 46 9.47 -11.75 3.98
C THR A 46 8.92 -12.55 2.83
#